data_AF-A0A7X8N306-F1
#
_entry.id   AF-A0A7X8N306-F1
#
_cell.length_a   1.000
_cell.length_b   1.000
_cell.length_c   1.000
_cell.angle_alpha   90.00
_cell.angle_beta   90.00
_cell.angle_gamma   90.00
#
_symmetry.space_group_name_H-M   'P 1'
#
loop_
_entity.id
_entity.type
_entity.pdbx_description
1 polymer ?
#
loop_
_entity_poly.entity_id
_entity_poly.type
_entity_poly.pdbx_seq_one_letter_code
_entity_poly.pdbx_strand_id
1 'polypeptide(L)' 'MLLFYLFLIITVTSIFLAIKKQKPFLLSVPIATLITYAVVEIALVPAPFLDTIKFIFSLR' A
#
# COMPACT_ATOMS: atom_id res chain seq x y z
N MET A 1 -12.30 -8.30 -4.73
CA MET A 1 -12.66 -9.27 -3.67
C MET A 1 -11.47 -10.12 -3.22
N LEU A 2 -10.73 -10.76 -4.14
CA LEU A 2 -9.53 -11.54 -3.78
C LEU A 2 -8.48 -10.73 -3.00
N LEU A 3 -8.10 -9.55 -3.51
CA LEU A 3 -7.13 -8.65 -2.84
C LEU A 3 -7.57 -8.25 -1.43
N PHE A 4 -8.86 -8.04 -1.22
CA PHE A 4 -9.41 -7.71 0.09
C PHE A 4 -9.20 -8.86 1.08
N TYR A 5 -9.52 -10.10 0.69
CA TYR A 5 -9.29 -11.27 1.56
C TYR A 5 -7.81 -11.52 1.83
N LEU A 6 -6.94 -11.31 0.83
CA LEU A 6 -5.48 -11.37 1.03
C LEU A 6 -5.01 -10.36 2.07
N PHE A 7 -5.45 -9.12 1.96
CA PHE A 7 -5.11 -8.06 2.91
C PHE A 7 -5.60 -8.38 4.33
N LEU A 8 -6.81 -8.95 4.43
CA LEU A 8 -7.40 -9.37 5.70
C LEU A 8 -6.57 -10.47 6.37
N ILE A 9 -6.14 -11.49 5.61
CA ILE A 9 -5.27 -12.56 6.10
C ILE A 9 -3.92 -12.00 6.57
N ILE A 10 -3.30 -11.11 5.78
CA ILE A 10 -2.03 -10.45 6.16
C ILE A 10 -2.19 -9.67 7.46
N THR A 11 -3.30 -8.94 7.62
CA THR A 11 -3.57 -8.14 8.81
C THR A 11 -3.78 -9.00 10.04
N VAL A 12 -4.62 -10.04 9.96
CA VAL A 12 -4.90 -10.95 11.08
C VAL A 12 -3.63 -11.68 11.51
N THR A 13 -2.84 -12.20 10.55
CA THR A 13 -1.59 -12.90 10.86
C THR A 13 -0.55 -11.95 11.46
N SER A 14 -0.43 -10.72 10.95
CA SER A 14 0.42 -9.68 11.52
C SER A 14 0.05 -9.36 12.96
N ILE A 15 -1.22 -9.12 13.26
CA ILE A 15 -1.71 -8.83 14.62
C ILE A 15 -1.42 -10.01 15.55
N PHE A 16 -1.77 -11.23 15.13
CA PHE A 16 -1.53 -12.44 15.92
C PHE A 16 -0.05 -12.61 16.26
N LEU A 17 0.84 -12.45 15.27
CA LEU A 17 2.28 -12.55 15.47
C LEU A 17 2.85 -11.38 16.28
N ALA A 18 2.33 -10.16 16.12
CA ALA A 18 2.74 -8.99 16.89
C ALA A 18 2.49 -9.21 18.39
N ILE A 19 1.32 -9.73 18.74
CA ILE A 19 0.95 -10.07 20.12
C ILE A 19 1.79 -11.27 20.61
N LYS A 20 1.82 -12.37 19.85
CA LYS A 20 2.52 -13.61 20.24
C LYS A 20 4.03 -13.39 20.46
N LYS A 21 4.66 -12.58 19.62
CA LYS A 21 6.10 -12.32 19.70
C LYS A 21 6.45 -11.07 20.51
N GLN A 22 5.45 -10.34 21.03
CA GLN A 22 5.61 -9.01 21.65
C GLN A 22 6.43 -8.05 20.78
N LYS A 23 6.29 -8.16 19.46
CA LYS A 23 7.00 -7.32 18.48
C LYS A 23 5.98 -6.42 17.78
N PRO A 24 5.66 -5.24 18.34
CA PRO A 24 4.67 -4.33 17.75
C PRO A 24 5.06 -3.87 16.35
N PHE A 25 6.37 -3.90 16.03
CA PHE A 25 6.86 -3.63 14.68
C PHE A 25 6.21 -4.51 13.59
N LEU A 26 5.70 -5.70 13.92
CA LEU A 26 4.99 -6.54 12.94
C LEU A 26 3.71 -5.90 12.42
N LEU A 27 3.12 -4.95 13.14
CA LEU A 27 1.97 -4.14 12.67
C LEU A 27 2.35 -3.15 11.56
N SER A 28 3.65 -2.91 11.33
CA SER A 28 4.10 -2.15 10.16
C SER A 28 3.90 -2.92 8.86
N VAL A 29 3.81 -4.26 8.89
CA VAL A 29 3.60 -5.11 7.70
C VAL A 29 2.31 -4.76 6.94
N PRO A 30 1.13 -4.67 7.57
CA PRO A 30 -0.08 -4.26 6.87
C PRO A 30 0.00 -2.82 6.35
N ILE A 31 0.67 -1.90 7.06
CA ILE A 31 0.88 -0.53 6.56
C ILE A 31 1.81 -0.52 5.34
N ALA A 32 2.94 -1.21 5.41
CA ALA A 32 3.87 -1.34 4.29
C ALA A 32 3.19 -1.98 3.08
N THR A 33 2.32 -2.97 3.29
CA THR A 33 1.53 -3.60 2.23
C THR A 33 0.63 -2.58 1.51
N LEU A 34 -0.05 -1.69 2.25
CA LEU A 34 -0.87 -0.62 1.65
C LEU A 34 -0.02 0.38 0.87
N ILE A 35 1.12 0.78 1.42
CA ILE A 35 2.04 1.73 0.76
C ILE A 35 2.57 1.12 -0.54
N THR A 36 3.04 -0.13 -0.51
CA THR A 36 3.52 -0.83 -1.70
C THR A 36 2.42 -0.98 -2.74
N TYR A 37 1.20 -1.36 -2.32
CA TYR A 37 0.05 -1.41 -3.22
C TYR A 37 -0.20 -0.05 -3.89
N ALA A 38 -0.23 1.04 -3.12
CA ALA A 38 -0.43 2.38 -3.65
C ALA A 38 0.68 2.80 -4.63
N VAL A 39 1.95 2.53 -4.31
CA VAL A 39 3.08 2.84 -5.20
C VAL A 39 3.00 2.05 -6.50
N VAL A 40 2.67 0.76 -6.44
CA VAL A 40 2.50 -0.08 -7.63
C VAL A 40 1.36 0.44 -8.49
N GLU A 41 0.21 0.76 -7.91
CA GLU A 41 -0.91 1.35 -8.64
C GLU A 41 -0.50 2.67 -9.30
N ILE A 42 0.16 3.59 -8.58
CA ILE A 42 0.65 4.87 -9.12
C ILE A 42 1.65 4.64 -10.27
N ALA A 43 2.55 3.65 -10.14
CA ALA A 43 3.52 3.32 -11.18
C ALA A 43 2.88 2.69 -12.43
N LEU A 44 1.74 2.00 -12.25
CA LEU A 44 0.95 1.41 -13.34
C LEU A 44 -0.01 2.42 -13.98
N VAL A 45 -0.28 3.56 -13.33
CA VAL A 45 -1.06 4.64 -13.95
C VAL A 45 -0.27 5.17 -15.16
N PRO A 46 -0.88 5.17 -16.37
CA PRO A 46 -0.19 5.60 -17.57
C PRO A 46 0.21 7.09 -17.51
N ALA A 47 1.19 7.46 -18.33
CA ALA A 47 1.72 8.82 -18.56
C ALA A 47 0.74 10.01 -18.41
N PRO A 48 -0.56 9.93 -18.80
CA PRO A 48 -1.57 10.95 -18.53
C PRO A 48 -1.59 11.51 -17.10
N PHE A 49 -1.18 10.79 -16.05
CA PHE A 49 -1.11 11.37 -14.70
C PHE A 49 0.00 12.42 -14.55
N LEU A 50 1.21 12.13 -15.05
CA LEU A 50 2.29 13.11 -15.07
C LEU A 50 1.96 14.29 -15.99
N ASP A 51 1.32 14.01 -17.13
CA ASP A 51 0.84 15.07 -18.03
C ASP A 51 -0.26 15.91 -17.38
N THR A 52 -1.12 15.31 -16.55
CA THR A 52 -2.15 16.02 -15.77
C THR A 52 -1.52 16.87 -14.67
N ILE A 53 -0.51 16.38 -13.96
CA ILE A 53 0.23 17.19 -12.98
C ILE A 53 0.92 18.36 -13.69
N LYS A 54 1.61 18.12 -14.82
CA LYS A 54 2.22 19.19 -15.62
C LYS A 54 1.20 20.22 -16.09
N PHE A 55 0.02 19.78 -16.51
CA PHE A 55 -1.08 20.66 -16.91
C PHE A 55 -1.61 21.49 -15.74
N ILE A 56 -1.90 20.87 -14.59
CA ILE A 56 -2.42 21.56 -13.39
C ILE A 56 -1.41 22.56 -12.83
N PHE A 57 -0.13 22.19 -12.77
CA PHE A 57 0.92 23.04 -12.22
C PHE A 57 1.60 23.92 -13.27
N SER A 58 1.15 23.87 -14.53
CA SER A 58 1.76 24.56 -15.68
C SER A 58 3.29 24.38 -15.75
N LEU A 59 3.79 23.21 -15.35
CA LEU A 59 5.20 22.86 -15.38
C LEU A 59 5.56 22.50 -16.83
N ARG A 60 6.40 23.32 -17.47
CA ARG A 60 6.89 23.10 -18.84
C ARG A 60 7.99 22.04 -18.88
#